data_AF-A0A8T0EHK9-F1
#
_entry.id   AF-A0A8T0EHK9-F1
#
_cell.length_a   1.000
_cell.length_b   1.000
_cell.length_c   1.000
_cell.angle_alpha   90.00
_cell.angle_beta   90.00
_cell.angle_gamma   90.00
#
_symmetry.space_group_name_H-M   'P 1'
#
loop_
_entity.id
_entity.type
_entity.pdbx_description
1 polymer ?
#
loop_
_entity_poly.entity_id
_entity_poly.type
_entity_poly.pdbx_seq_one_letter_code
_entity_poly.pdbx_strand_id
1 'polypeptide(L)'
;MKLDLAMQLVIVTAVCLFFFSADARVIKRSAKVTYCSGSTPCGWEIYQPSTRSVEYFVKSPCDCPSGTQCLRYSDDISIAAYVYRCRQESDEGQTWDQ
;
A
#
# COMPACT_ATOMS: atom_id res chain seq x y z
N MET A 1 52.16 -12.45 37.09
CA MET A 1 51.17 -13.18 36.29
C MET A 1 51.11 -12.55 34.90
N LYS A 2 51.75 -13.17 33.91
CA LYS A 2 51.67 -12.76 32.50
C LYS A 2 50.61 -13.67 31.87
N LEU A 3 49.50 -13.10 31.43
CA LEU A 3 48.49 -13.86 30.70
C LEU A 3 49.09 -14.24 29.33
N ASP A 4 49.14 -15.54 29.04
CA ASP A 4 49.69 -16.07 27.79
C ASP A 4 48.89 -15.56 26.57
N LEU A 5 49.57 -15.17 25.50
CA LEU A 5 48.95 -14.58 24.30
C LEU A 5 47.93 -15.54 23.66
N ALA A 6 48.14 -16.84 23.82
CA ALA A 6 47.20 -17.90 23.43
C ALA A 6 45.87 -17.81 24.21
N MET A 7 45.91 -17.44 25.50
CA MET A 7 44.72 -17.31 26.33
C MET A 7 43.89 -16.09 25.94
N GLN A 8 44.54 -14.99 25.52
CA GLN A 8 43.86 -13.82 24.98
C GLN A 8 43.13 -14.14 23.67
N LEU A 9 43.78 -14.88 22.76
CA LEU A 9 43.18 -15.30 21.49
C LEU A 9 41.93 -16.17 21.68
N VAL A 10 41.99 -17.16 22.59
CA VAL A 10 40.84 -18.04 22.90
C VAL A 10 39.66 -17.27 23.49
N ILE A 11 39.93 -16.29 24.37
CA ILE A 11 38.88 -15.46 24.95
C ILE A 11 38.22 -14.61 23.87
N VAL A 12 39.00 -13.99 22.98
CA VAL A 12 38.48 -13.17 21.88
C VAL A 12 37.62 -14.01 20.92
N THR A 13 38.06 -15.20 20.53
CA THR A 13 37.26 -16.07 19.65
C THR A 13 35.97 -16.55 20.32
N ALA A 14 36.03 -16.95 21.59
CA ALA A 14 34.83 -17.34 22.34
C ALA A 14 33.84 -16.18 22.45
N VAL A 15 34.33 -14.99 22.80
CA VAL A 15 33.53 -13.77 22.90
C VAL A 15 32.88 -13.43 21.54
N CYS A 16 33.63 -13.47 20.44
CA CYS A 16 33.08 -13.26 19.11
C CYS A 16 31.95 -14.27 18.81
N LEU A 17 32.16 -15.56 19.05
CA LEU A 17 31.16 -16.59 18.80
C LEU A 17 29.88 -16.41 19.63
N PHE A 18 30.00 -15.91 20.88
CA PHE A 18 28.85 -15.60 21.72
C PHE A 18 28.04 -14.39 21.22
N PHE A 19 28.70 -13.34 20.72
CA PHE A 19 28.02 -12.13 20.26
C PHE A 19 27.41 -12.23 18.84
N PHE A 20 27.76 -13.25 18.05
CA PHE A 20 27.25 -13.40 16.67
C PHE A 20 25.87 -14.04 16.54
N SER A 21 25.27 -14.55 17.62
CA SER A 21 23.91 -15.16 17.57
C SER A 21 22.80 -14.11 17.70
N ALA A 22 22.83 -13.07 16.87
CA ALA A 22 21.72 -12.14 16.72
C ALA A 22 20.67 -12.74 15.77
N ASP A 23 19.67 -13.43 16.31
CA ASP A 23 18.54 -13.93 15.53
C ASP A 23 17.65 -12.78 15.02
N ALA A 24 17.49 -12.68 13.70
CA ALA A 24 16.56 -11.73 13.09
C ALA A 24 15.14 -12.33 13.08
N ARG A 25 14.19 -11.65 13.73
CA ARG A 25 12.76 -12.02 13.70
C ARG A 25 12.00 -11.13 12.73
N VAL A 26 11.34 -11.72 11.73
CA VAL A 26 10.42 -11.01 10.84
C VAL A 26 9.04 -10.94 11.50
N ILE A 27 8.57 -9.72 11.80
CA ILE A 27 7.21 -9.49 12.32
C ILE A 27 6.24 -9.36 11.14
N LYS A 28 5.38 -10.37 10.93
CA LYS A 28 4.28 -10.29 9.96
C LYS A 28 3.21 -9.34 10.51
N ARG A 29 3.12 -8.12 9.98
CA ARG A 29 2.03 -7.19 10.31
C ARG A 29 0.77 -7.64 9.59
N SER A 30 -0.31 -7.88 10.33
CA SER A 30 -1.64 -8.06 9.75
C SER A 30 -2.15 -6.70 9.31
N ALA A 31 -2.37 -6.49 8.01
CA ALA A 31 -2.97 -5.27 7.52
C ALA A 31 -4.44 -5.19 7.96
N LYS A 32 -4.80 -4.15 8.72
CA LYS A 32 -6.20 -3.87 9.03
C LYS A 32 -6.84 -3.26 7.78
N VAL A 33 -7.80 -3.96 7.19
CA VAL A 33 -8.60 -3.42 6.08
C VAL A 33 -9.35 -2.19 6.58
N THR A 34 -9.18 -1.08 5.86
CA THR A 34 -9.86 0.19 6.14
C THR A 34 -10.80 0.48 4.99
N TYR A 35 -12.09 0.68 5.28
CA TYR A 35 -13.08 0.92 4.24
C TYR A 35 -13.17 2.40 3.86
N CYS A 36 -13.40 2.67 2.58
CA CYS A 36 -13.63 4.04 2.11
C CYS A 36 -14.97 4.55 2.66
N SER A 37 -15.01 5.81 3.13
CA SER A 37 -16.28 6.47 3.47
C SER A 37 -17.06 6.81 2.20
N GLY A 38 -18.37 7.03 2.30
CA GLY A 38 -19.20 7.36 1.11
C GLY A 38 -18.71 8.61 0.34
N SER A 39 -18.14 9.59 1.04
CA SER A 39 -17.58 10.81 0.44
C SER A 39 -16.11 10.65 0.02
N THR A 40 -15.42 9.59 0.41
CA THR A 40 -14.03 9.32 0.03
C THR A 40 -13.97 8.58 -1.33
N PRO A 41 -13.30 9.13 -2.35
CA PRO A 41 -13.05 8.39 -3.57
C PRO A 41 -12.24 7.12 -3.29
N CYS A 42 -12.61 6.01 -3.93
CA CYS A 42 -11.84 4.77 -3.84
C CYS A 42 -10.66 4.76 -4.83
N GLY A 43 -10.69 5.63 -5.84
CA GLY A 43 -9.54 5.88 -6.71
C GLY A 43 -9.80 6.95 -7.77
N TRP A 44 -8.82 7.11 -8.65
CA TRP A 44 -8.83 8.06 -9.75
C TRP A 44 -8.17 7.46 -10.98
N GLU A 45 -8.76 7.66 -12.16
CA GLU A 45 -8.06 7.45 -13.43
C GLU A 45 -7.54 8.77 -13.94
N ILE A 46 -6.23 8.92 -13.97
CA ILE A 46 -5.58 10.11 -14.52
C ILE A 46 -5.56 9.96 -16.04
N TYR A 47 -5.99 11.01 -16.74
CA TYR A 47 -6.02 11.04 -18.19
C TYR A 47 -5.28 12.26 -18.74
N GLN A 48 -4.86 12.17 -19.99
CA GLN A 48 -4.27 13.31 -20.68
C GLN A 48 -5.33 14.39 -20.98
N PRO A 49 -5.18 15.65 -20.55
CA PRO A 49 -6.25 16.65 -20.57
C PRO A 49 -6.91 16.87 -21.95
N SER A 50 -6.12 16.83 -23.03
CA SER A 50 -6.60 17.11 -24.38
C SER A 50 -7.35 15.96 -25.03
N THR A 51 -6.96 14.70 -24.75
CA THR A 51 -7.48 13.51 -25.43
C THR A 51 -8.38 12.67 -24.54
N ARG A 52 -8.38 12.92 -23.23
CA ARG A 52 -8.98 12.05 -22.21
C ARG A 52 -8.50 10.59 -22.29
N SER A 53 -7.33 10.36 -22.85
CA SER A 53 -6.69 9.05 -22.87
C SER A 53 -6.20 8.73 -21.45
N VAL A 54 -6.72 7.65 -20.86
CA VAL A 54 -6.32 7.20 -19.51
C VAL A 54 -4.84 6.78 -19.54
N GLU A 55 -4.06 7.32 -18.60
CA GLU A 55 -2.64 7.01 -18.45
C GLU A 55 -2.43 5.99 -17.33
N TYR A 56 -3.02 6.22 -16.15
CA TYR A 56 -2.86 5.34 -14.99
C TYR A 56 -3.99 5.49 -13.96
N PHE A 57 -4.11 4.50 -13.08
CA PHE A 57 -5.06 4.48 -11.96
C PHE A 57 -4.34 4.70 -10.63
N VAL A 58 -4.91 5.57 -9.79
CA VAL A 58 -4.46 5.85 -8.42
C VAL A 58 -5.48 5.27 -7.45
N LYS A 59 -5.08 4.24 -6.69
CA LYS A 59 -5.94 3.63 -5.66
C LYS A 59 -5.82 4.39 -4.34
N SER A 60 -6.95 4.67 -3.68
CA SER A 60 -6.96 5.16 -2.30
C SER A 60 -6.46 4.09 -1.31
N PRO A 61 -5.91 4.47 -0.14
CA PRO A 61 -5.51 3.54 0.92
C PRO A 61 -6.71 3.02 1.71
N CYS A 62 -7.77 2.61 1.00
CA CYS A 62 -8.97 2.01 1.54
C CYS A 62 -9.57 1.03 0.52
N ASP A 63 -10.36 0.09 1.01
CA ASP A 63 -11.10 -0.86 0.18
C ASP A 63 -12.60 -0.52 0.17
N CYS A 64 -13.30 -0.93 -0.88
CA CYS A 64 -14.75 -0.83 -0.90
C CYS A 64 -15.38 -1.92 -0.02
N PRO A 65 -16.47 -1.61 0.70
CA PRO A 65 -17.18 -2.60 1.51
C PRO A 65 -17.75 -3.73 0.63
N SER A 66 -17.99 -4.89 1.25
CA SER A 66 -18.54 -6.06 0.55
C SER A 66 -19.83 -5.73 -0.19
N GLY A 67 -19.95 -6.20 -1.44
CA GLY A 67 -21.10 -5.91 -2.30
C GLY A 67 -21.04 -4.57 -3.03
N THR A 68 -19.92 -3.83 -2.91
CA THR A 68 -19.67 -2.63 -3.71
C THR A 68 -18.34 -2.74 -4.46
N GLN A 69 -18.26 -2.04 -5.57
CA GLN A 69 -17.09 -1.97 -6.44
C GLN A 69 -16.65 -0.52 -6.60
N CYS A 70 -15.36 -0.32 -6.89
CA CYS A 70 -14.82 1.00 -7.14
C CYS A 70 -15.14 1.39 -8.59
N LEU A 71 -16.20 2.16 -8.79
CA LEU A 71 -16.75 2.48 -10.11
C LEU A 71 -16.64 3.97 -10.41
N ARG A 72 -16.55 4.30 -11.71
CA ARG A 72 -16.44 5.70 -12.17
C ARG A 72 -17.67 6.49 -11.73
N TYR A 73 -17.44 7.65 -11.13
CA TYR A 73 -18.47 8.49 -10.53
C TYR A 73 -18.50 9.93 -11.03
N SER A 74 -17.40 10.51 -11.48
CA SER A 74 -17.43 11.87 -12.06
C SER A 74 -16.15 12.17 -12.82
N ASP A 75 -16.18 13.20 -13.66
CA ASP A 75 -14.98 13.79 -14.26
C ASP A 75 -14.57 15.04 -13.48
N ASP A 76 -13.37 15.05 -12.91
CA ASP A 76 -12.73 16.25 -12.35
C ASP A 76 -11.73 16.81 -13.35
N ILE A 77 -12.25 17.67 -14.22
CA ILE A 77 -11.50 18.29 -15.32
C ILE A 77 -10.36 19.17 -14.79
N SER A 78 -10.47 19.70 -13.57
CA SER A 78 -9.45 20.58 -12.99
C SER A 78 -8.12 19.88 -12.75
N ILE A 79 -8.17 18.55 -12.59
CA ILE A 79 -7.00 17.68 -12.37
C ILE A 79 -6.85 16.62 -13.47
N ALA A 80 -7.64 16.70 -14.54
CA ALA A 80 -7.69 15.74 -15.62
C ALA A 80 -7.82 14.28 -15.13
N ALA A 81 -8.83 14.02 -14.30
CA ALA A 81 -9.04 12.71 -13.72
C ALA A 81 -10.51 12.31 -13.63
N TYR A 82 -10.82 11.04 -13.95
CA TYR A 82 -12.08 10.45 -13.55
C TYR A 82 -12.02 10.00 -12.10
N VAL A 83 -12.97 10.43 -11.29
CA VAL A 83 -13.12 10.09 -9.87
C VAL A 83 -13.92 8.80 -9.75
N TYR A 84 -13.45 7.87 -8.94
CA TYR A 84 -14.11 6.59 -8.65
C TYR A 84 -14.63 6.55 -7.22
N ARG A 85 -15.83 5.99 -7.02
CA ARG A 85 -16.46 5.78 -5.70
C ARG A 85 -16.98 4.36 -5.54
N CYS A 86 -17.13 3.91 -4.29
CA CYS A 86 -17.72 2.61 -4.01
C CYS A 86 -19.23 2.63 -4.31
N ARG A 87 -19.67 1.83 -5.29
CA ARG A 87 -21.07 1.72 -5.72
C ARG A 87 -21.47 0.26 -5.91
N GLN A 88 -22.77 -0.02 -5.94
CA GLN A 88 -23.24 -1.36 -6.29
C GLN A 88 -23.15 -1.57 -7.81
N GLU A 89 -22.91 -2.79 -8.27
CA GLU A 89 -22.79 -3.11 -9.71
C GLU A 89 -24.09 -2.78 -10.48
N SER A 90 -25.25 -2.82 -9.82
CA SER A 90 -26.53 -2.35 -10.39
C SER A 90 -26.54 -0.86 -10.76
N ASP A 91 -25.64 -0.07 -10.19
CA ASP A 91 -25.54 1.37 -10.45
C ASP A 91 -24.71 1.69 -11.70
N GLU A 92 -23.99 0.70 -12.24
CA GLU A 92 -23.08 0.84 -13.38
C GLU A 92 -23.82 1.13 -14.69
N GLY A 93 -25.10 0.72 -14.76
CA GLY A 93 -26.02 0.96 -15.88
C GLY A 93 -26.67 2.36 -15.91
N GLN A 94 -26.38 3.24 -14.95
CA GLN A 94 -26.73 4.66 -15.04
C GLN A 94 -25.55 5.43 -15.65
N THR A 95 -25.21 5.06 -16.88
CA THR A 95 -24.12 5.64 -17.65
C THR A 95 -24.57 7.01 -18.20
N TRP A 96 -24.04 8.08 -17.61
CA TRP A 96 -23.52 9.30 -18.25
C TRP A 96 -24.21 9.83 -19.54
N ASP A 97 -25.52 10.00 -19.53
CA ASP A 97 -26.20 11.01 -20.37
C ASP A 97 -26.32 12.30 -19.54
N GLN A 98 -25.35 13.20 -19.67
CA GLN A 98 -25.52 14.59 -19.27
C GLN A 98 -24.89 15.54 -20.28
#